data_AF-A0A7V4X797-F1
#
_entry.id   AF-A0A7V4X797-F1
#
_cell.length_a   1.000
_cell.length_b   1.000
_cell.length_c   1.000
_cell.angle_alpha   90.00
_cell.angle_beta   90.00
_cell.angle_gamma   90.00
#
_symmetry.space_group_name_H-M   'P 1'
#
loop_
_entity.id
_entity.type
_entity.pdbx_description
1 polymer ?
#
loop_
_entity_poly.entity_id
_entity_poly.type
_entity_poly.pdbx_seq_one_letter_code
_entity_poly.pdbx_strand_id
1 'polypeptide(L)' 'MDAKTKELVGIAAAVAGHCQKCFSYHYNEAKRIGMDQRDIEEVIEFAKAIRTAGNQGMDEFVKRAVVQKSESK' A
#
# COMPACT_ATOMS: atom_id res chain seq x y z
N MET A 1 8.05 18.13 1.82
CA MET A 1 6.69 17.59 1.59
C MET A 1 5.74 18.45 2.39
N ASP A 2 4.71 19.04 1.77
CA ASP A 2 3.67 19.77 2.50
C ASP A 2 2.76 18.81 3.29
N ALA A 3 1.88 19.37 4.13
CA ALA A 3 1.00 18.60 5.00
C ALA A 3 0.03 17.69 4.22
N LYS A 4 -0.52 18.17 3.10
CA LYS A 4 -1.45 17.35 2.29
C LYS A 4 -0.73 16.17 1.65
N THR A 5 0.43 16.44 1.04
CA THR A 5 1.26 15.38 0.45
C THR A 5 1.72 14.39 1.53
N LYS A 6 2.02 14.86 2.76
CA LYS A 6 2.36 14.01 3.89
C LYS A 6 1.28 13.01 4.24
N GLU A 7 0.04 13.46 4.39
CA GLU A 7 -1.05 12.57 4.79
C GLU A 7 -1.48 11.62 3.66
N LEU A 8 -1.47 12.05 2.39
CA LEU A 8 -1.73 11.14 1.25
C LEU A 8 -0.69 10.01 1.17
N VAL A 9 0.59 10.34 1.30
CA VAL A 9 1.67 9.33 1.34
C VAL A 9 1.53 8.43 2.57
N GLY A 10 1.16 8.98 3.73
CA GLY A 10 0.90 8.22 4.95
C GLY A 10 -0.24 7.21 4.78
N ILE A 11 -1.35 7.63 4.17
CA ILE A 11 -2.47 6.75 3.81
C ILE A 11 -2.01 5.65 2.85
N ALA A 12 -1.31 6.01 1.77
CA ALA A 12 -0.82 5.06 0.79
C ALA A 12 0.10 3.99 1.42
N ALA A 13 1.07 4.43 2.22
CA ALA A 13 2.02 3.56 2.89
C ALA A 13 1.32 2.64 3.90
N ALA A 14 0.33 3.14 4.65
CA ALA A 14 -0.43 2.33 5.59
C ALA A 14 -1.27 1.25 4.89
N VAL A 15 -1.91 1.59 3.75
CA VAL A 15 -2.72 0.65 2.96
C VAL A 15 -1.85 -0.42 2.29
N ALA A 16 -0.70 -0.03 1.73
CA ALA A 16 0.25 -0.95 1.12
C ALA A 16 0.94 -1.85 2.16
N GLY A 17 1.29 -1.29 3.32
CA GLY A 17 1.98 -1.98 4.41
C GLY A 17 1.07 -2.65 5.44
N HIS A 18 -0.24 -2.72 5.20
CA HIS A 18 -1.22 -3.38 6.09
C HIS A 18 -1.28 -2.83 7.54
N CYS A 19 -0.92 -1.57 7.78
CA CYS A 19 -0.95 -0.98 9.12
C CYS A 19 -2.28 -0.25 9.40
N GLN A 20 -3.24 -0.94 10.02
CA GLN A 20 -4.56 -0.38 10.34
C GLN A 20 -4.49 0.87 11.23
N LYS A 21 -3.68 0.85 12.29
CA LYS A 21 -3.51 2.00 13.20
C LYS A 21 -2.92 3.21 12.47
N CYS A 22 -1.93 2.98 11.62
CA CYS A 22 -1.32 4.03 10.80
C CYS A 22 -2.34 4.64 9.83
N PHE A 23 -3.16 3.80 9.19
CA PHE A 23 -4.22 4.27 8.30
C PHE A 23 -5.21 5.16 9.04
N SER A 24 -5.72 4.73 10.19
CA SER A 24 -6.66 5.52 10.99
C SER A 24 -6.07 6.88 11.39
N TYR A 25 -4.79 6.92 11.77
CA TYR A 25 -4.12 8.17 12.11
C TYR A 25 -4.06 9.14 10.91
N HIS A 26 -3.50 8.68 9.79
CA HIS A 26 -3.30 9.53 8.61
C HIS A 26 -4.62 9.92 7.93
N TYR A 27 -5.62 9.04 7.93
CA TYR A 27 -6.96 9.35 7.42
C TYR A 27 -7.64 10.45 8.24
N ASN A 28 -7.57 10.37 9.58
CA ASN A 28 -8.16 11.39 10.43
C ASN A 28 -7.44 12.74 10.28
N GLU A 29 -6.12 12.72 10.13
CA GLU A 29 -5.32 13.94 9.92
C GLU A 29 -5.60 14.57 8.55
N ALA A 30 -5.70 13.76 7.49
CA ALA A 30 -6.11 14.20 6.14
C ALA A 30 -7.48 14.91 6.17
N LYS A 31 -8.46 14.32 6.87
CA LYS A 31 -9.77 14.96 7.07
C LYS A 31 -9.66 16.26 7.85
N ARG A 32 -8.84 16.30 8.90
CA ARG A 32 -8.64 17.48 9.75
C ARG A 32 -8.07 18.67 8.98
N ILE A 33 -7.20 18.43 8.00
CA ILE A 33 -6.60 19.48 7.16
C ILE A 33 -7.45 19.82 5.91
N GLY A 34 -8.67 19.30 5.81
CA GLY A 34 -9.61 19.61 4.74
C GLY A 34 -9.21 19.08 3.38
N MET A 35 -8.63 17.87 3.33
CA MET A 35 -8.33 17.18 2.08
C MET A 35 -9.63 16.77 1.37
N ASP A 36 -9.63 16.80 0.02
CA ASP A 36 -10.78 16.32 -0.75
C ASP A 36 -10.91 14.80 -0.54
N GLN A 37 -12.14 14.35 -0.29
CA GLN A 37 -12.46 12.94 -0.12
C GLN A 37 -12.11 12.12 -1.37
N ARG A 38 -12.21 12.73 -2.57
CA ARG A 38 -11.82 12.08 -3.83
C ARG A 38 -10.33 11.78 -3.90
N ASP A 39 -9.47 12.71 -3.46
CA ASP A 39 -8.02 12.50 -3.44
C ASP A 39 -7.65 11.34 -2.48
N ILE A 40 -8.36 11.25 -1.34
CA ILE A 40 -8.19 10.15 -0.37
C ILE A 40 -8.61 8.82 -0.99
N GLU A 41 -9.75 8.77 -1.68
CA GLU A 41 -10.24 7.55 -2.33
C GLU A 41 -9.30 7.07 -3.44
N GLU A 42 -8.84 8.00 -4.28
CA GLU A 42 -7.91 7.70 -5.36
C GLU A 42 -6.58 7.14 -4.83
N VAL A 43 -6.00 7.75 -3.79
CA VAL A 43 -4.74 7.25 -3.21
C VAL A 43 -4.92 5.87 -2.55
N ILE A 44 -6.09 5.59 -1.96
CA ILE A 44 -6.40 4.28 -1.40
C ILE A 44 -6.47 3.23 -2.50
N GLU A 45 -7.19 3.47 -3.59
CA GLU A 45 -7.28 2.51 -4.70
C GLU A 45 -5.92 2.31 -5.38
N PHE A 46 -5.14 3.37 -5.56
CA PHE A 46 -3.77 3.28 -6.06
C PHE A 46 -2.89 2.39 -5.17
N ALA A 47 -2.91 2.60 -3.86
CA ALA A 47 -2.15 1.79 -2.91
C ALA A 47 -2.63 0.32 -2.86
N LYS A 48 -3.94 0.06 -3.00
CA LYS A 48 -4.50 -1.30 -3.11
C LYS A 48 -4.02 -2.01 -4.37
N ALA A 49 -3.91 -1.31 -5.50
CA ALA A 49 -3.40 -1.85 -6.74
C ALA A 49 -1.91 -2.25 -6.61
N ILE A 50 -1.06 -1.35 -6.07
CA ILE A 50 0.36 -1.64 -5.83
C ILE A 50 0.54 -2.85 -4.92
N ARG A 51 -0.20 -2.90 -3.80
CA ARG A 51 -0.15 -4.02 -2.87
C ARG A 51 -0.53 -5.33 -3.54
N THR A 52 -1.59 -5.34 -4.34
CA THR A 52 -2.04 -6.53 -5.05
C THR A 52 -0.95 -7.03 -6.01
N ALA A 53 -0.35 -6.14 -6.78
CA ALA A 53 0.75 -6.49 -7.68
C ALA A 53 1.98 -7.02 -6.93
N GLY A 54 2.35 -6.39 -5.80
CA GLY A 54 3.44 -6.84 -4.94
C GLY A 54 3.21 -8.26 -4.39
N ASN A 55 1.99 -8.53 -3.91
CA ASN A 55 1.62 -9.86 -3.42
C ASN A 55 1.69 -10.91 -4.53
N GLN A 56 1.16 -10.62 -5.72
CA GLN A 56 1.22 -11.52 -6.88
C GLN A 56 2.67 -11.81 -7.29
N GLY A 57 3.52 -10.77 -7.37
CA GLY A 57 4.94 -10.94 -7.70
C GLY A 57 5.67 -11.80 -6.67
N MET A 58 5.34 -11.66 -5.38
CA MET A 58 5.88 -12.51 -4.32
C MET A 58 5.41 -13.97 -4.46
N ASP A 59 4.13 -14.20 -4.71
CA ASP A 59 3.57 -15.54 -4.93
C ASP A 59 4.26 -16.25 -6.10
N GLU A 60 4.47 -15.55 -7.21
CA GLU A 60 5.21 -16.07 -8.36
C GLU A 60 6.68 -16.35 -8.04
N PHE A 61 7.33 -15.45 -7.29
CA PHE A 61 8.72 -15.65 -6.87
C PHE A 61 8.85 -16.89 -5.98
N VAL A 62 7.96 -17.08 -5.00
CA VAL A 62 7.95 -18.28 -4.14
C VAL A 62 7.78 -19.54 -4.98
N LYS A 63 6.82 -19.56 -5.92
CA LYS A 63 6.63 -20.70 -6.83
C LYS A 63 7.92 -21.04 -7.57
N ARG A 64 8.58 -20.05 -8.18
CA ARG A 64 9.85 -20.27 -8.89
C ARG A 64 10.96 -20.77 -7.97
N ALA A 65 11.13 -20.16 -6.81
CA ALA A 65 12.20 -20.49 -5.86
C ALA A 65 12.08 -21.92 -5.31
N VAL A 66 10.85 -22.42 -5.13
CA VAL A 66 10.60 -23.80 -4.66
C VAL A 66 10.74 -24.81 -5.80
N VAL A 67 10.28 -24.49 -7.02
CA VAL A 67 10.36 -25.40 -8.19
C VAL A 67 11.79 -25.58 -8.70
N GLN A 68 12.61 -24.52 -8.74
CA GLN A 68 14.00 -24.64 -9.21
C GLN A 68 14.88 -25.56 -8.34
N LYS A 69 14.46 -25.84 -7.11
CA LYS A 69 15.19 -26.74 -6.21
C LYS A 69 15.07 -28.23 -6.59
N SER A 70 14.11 -28.62 -7.43
CA SER A 70 13.91 -30.04 -7.80
C SER A 70 14.73 -30.52 -8.99
N GLU A 71 15.34 -29.63 -9.77
CA GLU A 71 16.07 -29.99 -11.01
C GLU A 71 17.61 -29.97 -10.86
N SER A 72 18.12 -29.67 -9.66
CA SER A 72 19.57 -29.64 -9.37
C SER A 72 20.11 -30.92 -8.74
N LYS A 73 19.53 -32.09 -9.05
CA LYS A 73 20.04 -33.38 -8.57
C LYS A 73 20.58 -34.24 -9.70
#